data_AF-A0A965PUJ8-F1
#
_entry.id   AF-A0A965PUJ8-F1
#
_cell.length_a   1.000
_cell.length_b   1.000
_cell.length_c   1.000
_cell.angle_alpha   90.00
_cell.angle_beta   90.00
_cell.angle_gamma   90.00
#
_symmetry.space_group_name_H-M   'P 1'
#
loop_
_entity.id
_entity.type
_entity.pdbx_description
1 polymer ?
#
loop_
_entity_poly.entity_id
_entity_poly.type
_entity_poly.pdbx_seq_one_letter_code
_entity_poly.pdbx_strand_id
1 'polypeptide(L)'
;PEKDLTKQEKPVYTPPIRDTRAESWKENNPWFGDPDHEEMTAMAVAVHNKLTREYGNEYAKTDEYYEKINRRVREKFPEYFGDTQDDAEETPKKRPATVVAPVQRSSPPKQIKLRKSQAEIARRLGVPLEEYYRKMVELEQRNG
;
A
#
# COMPACT_ATOMS: atom_id res chain seq x y z
N PRO A 1 67.97 -5.96 33.37
CA PRO A 1 67.21 -6.85 32.46
C PRO A 1 65.71 -6.61 32.68
N GLU A 2 65.16 -5.73 31.85
CA GLU A 2 63.77 -5.28 31.91
C GLU A 2 62.84 -6.34 31.29
N LYS A 3 61.75 -6.64 32.02
CA LYS A 3 60.73 -7.59 31.59
C LYS A 3 59.70 -6.85 30.75
N ASP A 4 59.78 -7.04 29.45
CA ASP A 4 58.82 -6.51 28.48
C ASP A 4 57.46 -7.23 28.65
N LEU A 5 56.51 -6.52 29.28
CA LEU A 5 55.15 -7.00 29.50
C LEU A 5 54.33 -6.76 28.22
N THR A 6 54.05 -7.83 27.51
CA THR A 6 53.17 -7.86 26.33
C THR A 6 51.77 -7.40 26.73
N LYS A 7 51.38 -6.19 26.32
CA LYS A 7 49.99 -5.69 26.42
C LYS A 7 49.10 -6.51 25.49
N GLN A 8 48.23 -7.34 26.06
CA GLN A 8 47.07 -7.89 25.34
C GLN A 8 46.05 -6.78 25.08
N GLU A 9 45.93 -6.34 23.82
CA GLU A 9 44.78 -5.56 23.36
C GLU A 9 43.55 -6.47 23.32
N LYS A 10 42.51 -6.08 24.08
CA LYS A 10 41.20 -6.72 24.08
C LYS A 10 40.44 -6.19 22.85
N PRO A 11 39.78 -7.05 22.04
CA PRO A 11 39.00 -6.56 20.91
C PRO A 11 37.86 -5.65 21.42
N VAL A 12 37.83 -4.42 20.91
CA VAL A 12 36.75 -3.46 21.17
C VAL A 12 35.49 -3.97 20.48
N TYR A 13 34.49 -4.38 21.25
CA TYR A 13 33.15 -4.67 20.75
C TYR A 13 32.45 -3.35 20.44
N THR A 14 32.42 -2.96 19.17
CA THR A 14 31.54 -1.88 18.70
C THR A 14 30.13 -2.46 18.64
N PRO A 15 29.15 -1.97 19.43
CA PRO A 15 27.78 -2.42 19.28
C PRO A 15 27.34 -2.16 17.83
N PRO A 16 26.62 -3.10 17.19
CA PRO A 16 26.11 -2.86 15.85
C PRO A 16 25.30 -1.57 15.87
N ILE A 17 25.56 -0.70 14.89
CA ILE A 17 24.82 0.54 14.71
C ILE A 17 23.35 0.14 14.63
N ARG A 18 22.55 0.52 15.63
CA ARG A 18 21.11 0.28 15.63
C ARG A 18 20.56 1.02 14.42
N ASP A 19 19.95 0.28 13.50
CA ASP A 19 19.30 0.90 12.34
C ASP A 19 18.04 1.59 12.85
N THR A 20 18.15 2.90 13.10
CA THR A 20 17.07 3.71 13.65
C THR A 20 15.80 3.66 12.79
N ARG A 21 15.95 3.40 11.48
CA ARG A 21 14.81 3.21 10.56
C ARG A 21 14.13 1.87 10.80
N ALA A 22 14.88 0.80 11.04
CA ALA A 22 14.30 -0.51 11.34
C ALA A 22 13.48 -0.47 12.64
N GLU A 23 13.98 0.23 13.66
CA GLU A 23 13.26 0.46 14.92
C GLU A 23 11.96 1.23 14.67
N SER A 24 12.05 2.38 13.98
CA SER A 24 10.89 3.21 13.66
C SER A 24 9.86 2.45 12.80
N TRP A 25 10.32 1.66 11.84
CA TRP A 25 9.46 0.84 11.01
C TRP A 25 8.72 -0.22 11.82
N LYS A 26 9.43 -0.92 12.72
CA LYS A 26 8.82 -1.92 13.60
C LYS A 26 7.77 -1.30 14.51
N GLU A 27 8.02 -0.12 15.07
CA GLU A 27 7.04 0.61 15.89
C GLU A 27 5.74 0.91 15.14
N ASN A 28 5.84 1.20 13.84
CA ASN A 28 4.68 1.41 12.96
C ASN A 28 4.03 0.11 12.46
N ASN A 29 4.65 -1.05 12.69
CA ASN A 29 4.21 -2.35 12.17
C ASN A 29 4.16 -3.38 13.30
N PRO A 30 3.17 -3.30 14.21
CA PRO A 30 3.08 -4.17 15.38
C PRO A 30 2.90 -5.65 15.02
N TRP A 31 2.35 -5.96 13.84
CA TRP A 31 2.25 -7.32 13.31
C TRP A 31 3.61 -7.98 13.05
N PHE A 32 4.69 -7.21 12.94
CA PHE A 32 6.02 -7.74 12.63
C PHE A 32 6.70 -8.31 13.88
N GLY A 33 6.85 -9.64 13.90
CA GLY A 33 7.39 -10.39 15.05
C GLY A 33 6.34 -10.71 16.12
N ASP A 34 5.07 -10.50 15.83
CA ASP A 34 3.95 -10.92 16.66
C ASP A 34 3.64 -12.41 16.40
N PRO A 35 3.49 -13.24 17.45
CA PRO A 35 3.26 -14.68 17.30
C PRO A 35 1.91 -15.02 16.66
N ASP A 36 0.91 -14.15 16.80
CA ASP A 36 -0.42 -14.34 16.18
C ASP A 36 -0.40 -13.95 14.69
N HIS A 37 0.65 -13.25 14.23
CA HIS A 37 0.81 -12.74 12.87
C HIS A 37 2.12 -13.22 12.22
N GLU A 38 2.53 -14.45 12.52
CA GLU A 38 3.76 -15.05 11.99
C GLU A 38 3.76 -15.10 10.45
N GLU A 39 2.61 -15.34 9.83
CA GLU A 39 2.48 -15.39 8.36
C GLU A 39 2.80 -14.05 7.70
N MET A 40 2.38 -12.93 8.32
CA MET A 40 2.70 -11.59 7.84
C MET A 40 4.21 -11.31 7.95
N THR A 41 4.80 -11.74 9.06
CA THR A 41 6.25 -11.64 9.30
C THR A 41 7.03 -12.49 8.28
N ALA A 42 6.60 -13.73 8.02
CA ALA A 42 7.22 -14.61 7.04
C ALA A 42 7.14 -14.02 5.62
N MET A 43 6.02 -13.39 5.26
CA MET A 43 5.88 -12.66 4.00
C MET A 43 6.87 -11.49 3.92
N ALA A 44 6.98 -10.68 4.98
CA ALA A 44 7.94 -9.57 5.02
C ALA A 44 9.39 -10.06 4.84
N VAL A 45 9.76 -11.18 5.47
CA VAL A 45 11.08 -11.82 5.28
C VAL A 45 11.27 -12.31 3.85
N ALA A 46 10.25 -12.92 3.23
CA ALA A 46 10.32 -13.34 1.84
C ALA A 46 10.55 -12.16 0.89
N VAL A 47 9.90 -11.02 1.15
CA VAL A 47 10.09 -9.78 0.38
C VAL A 47 11.48 -9.20 0.61
N HIS A 48 11.96 -9.18 1.85
CA HIS A 48 13.33 -8.78 2.18
C HIS A 48 14.34 -9.57 1.34
N ASN A 49 14.26 -10.90 1.37
CA ASN A 49 15.16 -11.79 0.63
C ASN A 49 15.14 -11.52 -0.88
N LYS A 50 13.97 -11.20 -1.42
CA LYS A 50 13.83 -10.82 -2.84
C LYS A 50 14.52 -9.49 -3.13
N LEU A 51 14.27 -8.46 -2.31
CA LEU A 51 14.81 -7.12 -2.51
C LEU A 51 16.33 -7.09 -2.32
N THR A 52 16.88 -7.79 -1.32
CA THR A 52 18.33 -7.87 -1.11
C THR A 52 19.02 -8.66 -2.22
N ARG A 53 18.36 -9.68 -2.79
CA ARG A 53 18.89 -10.39 -3.96
C ARG A 53 18.90 -9.53 -5.22
N GLU A 54 17.90 -8.69 -5.42
CA GLU A 54 17.78 -7.84 -6.62
C GLU A 54 18.63 -6.56 -6.54
N TYR A 55 18.63 -5.88 -5.38
CA TYR A 55 19.20 -4.55 -5.21
C TYR A 55 20.39 -4.50 -4.23
N GLY A 56 20.71 -5.61 -3.56
CA GLY A 56 21.77 -5.70 -2.56
C GLY A 56 21.35 -5.27 -1.14
N ASN A 57 22.23 -5.53 -0.17
CA ASN A 57 21.96 -5.26 1.25
C ASN A 57 21.86 -3.76 1.58
N GLU A 58 22.47 -2.89 0.78
CA GLU A 58 22.40 -1.44 0.97
C GLU A 58 20.98 -0.90 0.76
N TYR A 59 20.15 -1.60 -0.02
CA TYR A 59 18.76 -1.23 -0.25
C TYR A 59 17.91 -1.32 1.04
N ALA A 60 18.26 -2.21 1.97
CA ALA A 60 17.57 -2.36 3.26
C ALA A 60 17.68 -1.13 4.18
N LYS A 61 18.56 -0.17 3.86
CA LYS A 61 18.74 1.09 4.60
C LYS A 61 17.85 2.22 4.07
N THR A 62 17.10 1.98 3.00
CA THR A 62 16.27 2.99 2.33
C THR A 62 14.83 2.96 2.83
N ASP A 63 14.14 4.10 2.80
CA ASP A 63 12.73 4.17 3.18
C ASP A 63 11.86 3.40 2.16
N GLU A 64 12.24 3.41 0.87
CA GLU A 64 11.53 2.69 -0.21
C GLU A 64 11.49 1.17 0.02
N TYR A 65 12.53 0.61 0.63
CA TYR A 65 12.56 -0.81 1.01
C TYR A 65 11.43 -1.16 1.99
N TYR A 66 11.26 -0.35 3.03
CA TYR A 66 10.22 -0.54 4.04
C TYR A 66 8.81 -0.31 3.47
N GLU A 67 8.66 0.68 2.58
CA GLU A 67 7.39 0.90 1.86
C GLU A 67 7.01 -0.30 0.99
N LYS A 68 7.97 -0.90 0.26
CA LYS A 68 7.72 -2.09 -0.57
C LYS A 68 7.28 -3.29 0.26
N ILE A 69 7.89 -3.51 1.42
CA ILE A 69 7.48 -4.57 2.35
C ILE A 69 6.04 -4.32 2.82
N ASN A 70 5.75 -3.13 3.33
CA ASN A 70 4.43 -2.79 3.85
C ASN A 70 3.36 -2.94 2.78
N ARG A 71 3.61 -2.46 1.56
CA ARG A 71 2.70 -2.61 0.43
C ARG A 71 2.40 -4.09 0.16
N ARG A 72 3.43 -4.93 0.12
CA ARG A 72 3.25 -6.36 -0.19
C ARG A 72 2.47 -7.10 0.89
N VAL A 73 2.72 -6.76 2.15
CA VAL A 73 1.99 -7.35 3.29
C VAL A 73 0.54 -6.88 3.28
N ARG A 74 0.26 -5.60 3.04
CA ARG A 74 -1.11 -5.07 2.89
C ARG A 74 -1.90 -5.71 1.76
N GLU A 75 -1.26 -5.90 0.60
CA GLU A 75 -1.87 -6.61 -0.54
C GLU A 75 -2.23 -8.06 -0.23
N LYS A 76 -1.44 -8.72 0.63
CA LYS A 76 -1.60 -10.14 0.95
C LYS A 76 -2.53 -10.40 2.12
N PHE A 77 -2.57 -9.47 3.07
CA PHE A 77 -3.35 -9.58 4.31
C PHE A 77 -4.27 -8.37 4.47
N PRO A 78 -5.17 -8.09 3.50
CA PRO A 78 -6.09 -6.95 3.60
C PRO A 78 -7.01 -7.04 4.83
N GLU A 79 -7.28 -8.26 5.29
CA GLU A 79 -8.05 -8.57 6.50
C GLU A 79 -7.48 -7.91 7.77
N TYR A 80 -6.14 -7.87 7.91
CA TYR A 80 -5.50 -7.28 9.08
C TYR A 80 -5.56 -5.75 9.07
N PHE A 81 -5.39 -5.13 7.91
CA PHE A 81 -5.32 -3.68 7.80
C PHE A 81 -6.70 -3.01 7.73
N GLY A 82 -7.79 -3.79 7.73
CA GLY A 82 -9.13 -3.26 7.49
C GLY A 82 -9.30 -2.66 6.09
N ASP A 83 -8.37 -2.97 5.17
CA ASP A 83 -8.45 -2.69 3.72
C ASP A 83 -9.19 -3.85 3.02
N THR A 84 -9.90 -4.67 3.79
CA THR A 84 -11.02 -5.41 3.24
C THR A 84 -11.95 -4.34 2.70
N GLN A 85 -11.99 -4.27 1.38
CA GLN A 85 -13.09 -3.76 0.62
C GLN A 85 -14.42 -4.35 1.14
N ASP A 86 -14.92 -3.87 2.28
CA ASP A 86 -16.35 -3.81 2.56
C ASP A 86 -17.03 -2.79 1.62
N ASP A 87 -16.23 -2.08 0.81
CA ASP A 87 -16.61 -1.36 -0.41
C ASP A 87 -16.18 -2.09 -1.71
N ALA A 88 -16.09 -3.43 -1.70
CA ALA A 88 -16.37 -4.21 -2.91
C ALA A 88 -17.83 -4.64 -2.78
N GLU A 89 -18.78 -3.72 -3.00
CA GLU A 89 -19.23 -3.46 -4.37
C GLU A 89 -18.73 -4.57 -5.30
N GLU A 90 -19.45 -5.68 -5.22
CA GLU A 90 -19.56 -6.76 -6.19
C GLU A 90 -19.24 -6.24 -7.59
N THR A 91 -17.97 -6.17 -7.96
CA THR A 91 -17.60 -6.02 -9.36
C THR A 91 -17.89 -7.39 -9.94
N PRO A 92 -18.95 -7.55 -10.77
CA PRO A 92 -19.23 -8.85 -11.33
C PRO A 92 -18.00 -9.17 -12.17
N LYS A 93 -17.25 -10.21 -11.76
CA LYS A 93 -16.23 -10.84 -12.60
C LYS A 93 -16.90 -11.05 -13.96
N LYS A 94 -16.54 -10.21 -14.94
CA LYS A 94 -17.07 -10.26 -16.30
C LYS A 94 -16.69 -11.62 -16.85
N ARG A 95 -17.62 -12.58 -16.73
CA ARG A 95 -17.60 -13.80 -17.53
C ARG A 95 -17.58 -13.33 -18.99
N PRO A 96 -16.68 -13.83 -19.85
CA PRO A 96 -16.76 -13.52 -21.26
C PRO A 96 -18.12 -14.05 -21.76
N ALA A 97 -19.04 -13.15 -22.09
CA ALA A 97 -20.32 -13.53 -22.65
C ALA A 97 -20.07 -14.19 -24.00
N THR A 98 -20.51 -15.44 -24.16
CA THR A 98 -20.60 -16.08 -25.47
C THR A 98 -21.46 -15.18 -26.36
N VAL A 99 -20.85 -14.61 -27.38
CA VAL A 99 -21.51 -13.70 -28.33
C VAL A 99 -22.36 -14.55 -29.27
N VAL A 100 -23.64 -14.68 -28.95
CA VAL A 100 -24.71 -14.99 -29.90
C VAL A 100 -25.75 -13.90 -29.73
N ALA A 101 -25.98 -13.17 -30.82
CA ALA A 101 -26.49 -11.80 -30.83
C ALA A 101 -27.82 -11.58 -30.08
N PRO A 102 -27.91 -10.55 -29.23
CA PRO A 102 -29.17 -9.88 -28.96
C PRO A 102 -29.21 -8.52 -29.67
N VAL A 103 -30.17 -8.41 -30.60
CA VAL A 103 -30.71 -7.16 -31.12
C VAL A 103 -31.48 -6.47 -29.99
N GLN A 104 -30.98 -5.32 -29.54
CA GLN A 104 -31.72 -4.10 -29.17
C GLN A 104 -30.76 -3.12 -28.46
N ARG A 105 -30.54 -1.95 -29.07
CA ARG A 105 -29.78 -0.85 -28.47
C ARG A 105 -30.58 -0.23 -27.33
N SER A 106 -30.31 -0.65 -26.11
CA SER A 106 -30.64 0.12 -24.91
C SER A 106 -29.34 0.61 -24.31
N SER A 107 -29.02 1.89 -24.52
CA SER A 107 -27.94 2.55 -23.78
C SER A 107 -28.27 2.42 -22.29
N PRO A 108 -27.36 1.88 -21.46
CA PRO A 108 -27.62 1.77 -20.03
C PRO A 108 -27.94 3.16 -19.46
N PRO A 109 -28.84 3.26 -18.46
CA PRO A 109 -29.15 4.54 -17.81
C PRO A 109 -27.86 5.13 -17.27
N LYS A 110 -27.58 6.39 -17.63
CA LYS A 110 -26.35 7.09 -17.24
C LYS A 110 -26.41 7.37 -15.74
N GLN A 111 -25.82 6.48 -14.95
CA GLN A 111 -25.69 6.68 -13.51
C GLN A 111 -24.70 7.82 -13.22
N ILE A 112 -25.12 8.75 -12.38
CA ILE A 112 -24.34 9.92 -12.01
C ILE A 112 -23.36 9.53 -10.91
N LYS A 113 -22.08 9.52 -11.27
CA LYS A 113 -20.98 9.23 -10.33
C LYS A 113 -20.30 10.54 -9.94
N LEU A 114 -20.47 10.96 -8.70
CA LEU A 114 -19.80 12.12 -8.10
C LEU A 114 -18.77 11.65 -7.08
N ARG A 115 -17.60 12.28 -7.05
CA ARG A 115 -16.64 12.08 -5.95
C ARG A 115 -17.22 12.65 -4.66
N LYS A 116 -16.85 12.08 -3.50
CA LYS A 116 -17.32 12.54 -2.17
C LYS A 116 -17.14 14.05 -1.98
N SER A 117 -15.96 14.57 -2.34
CA SER A 117 -15.65 16.01 -2.29
C SER A 117 -16.55 16.86 -3.20
N GLN A 118 -16.92 16.34 -4.38
CA GLN A 118 -17.81 17.03 -5.32
C GLN A 118 -19.25 17.09 -4.77
N ALA A 119 -19.72 16.02 -4.15
CA ALA A 119 -21.03 16.00 -3.50
C ALA A 119 -21.09 16.97 -2.30
N GLU A 120 -20.01 17.08 -1.52
CA GLU A 120 -19.91 18.05 -0.43
C GLU A 120 -19.93 19.50 -0.92
N ILE A 121 -19.22 19.79 -2.02
CA ILE A 121 -19.25 21.12 -2.65
C ILE A 121 -20.67 21.45 -3.13
N ALA A 122 -21.35 20.52 -3.80
CA ALA A 122 -22.73 20.73 -4.26
C ALA A 122 -23.68 21.05 -3.09
N ARG A 123 -23.57 20.30 -1.98
CA ARG A 123 -24.34 20.56 -0.74
C ARG A 123 -24.00 21.92 -0.14
N ARG A 124 -22.73 22.31 -0.09
CA ARG A 124 -22.28 23.62 0.42
C ARG A 124 -22.79 24.78 -0.42
N LEU A 125 -22.91 24.59 -1.73
CA LEU A 125 -23.46 25.57 -2.65
C LEU A 125 -25.00 25.57 -2.70
N GLY A 126 -25.66 24.64 -2.00
CA GLY A 126 -27.12 24.49 -2.04
C GLY A 126 -27.65 24.06 -3.42
N VAL A 127 -26.80 23.44 -4.25
CA VAL A 127 -27.14 23.03 -5.61
C VAL A 127 -27.44 21.53 -5.65
N PRO A 128 -28.48 21.09 -6.38
CA PRO A 128 -28.73 19.66 -6.59
C PRO A 128 -27.51 18.95 -7.20
N LEU A 129 -27.24 17.72 -6.73
CA LEU A 129 -26.09 16.93 -7.20
C LEU A 129 -26.11 16.73 -8.73
N GLU A 130 -27.31 16.61 -9.31
CA GLU A 130 -27.56 16.54 -10.75
C GLU A 130 -26.97 17.73 -11.52
N GLU A 131 -27.31 18.94 -11.09
CA GLU A 131 -26.92 20.18 -11.75
C GLU A 131 -25.41 20.43 -11.64
N TYR A 132 -24.84 20.09 -10.48
CA TYR A 132 -23.39 20.13 -10.29
C TYR A 132 -22.66 19.14 -11.22
N TYR A 133 -23.18 17.92 -11.36
CA TYR A 133 -22.60 16.91 -12.27
C TYR A 133 -22.65 17.37 -13.74
N ARG A 134 -23.79 17.89 -14.20
CA ARG A 134 -23.94 18.43 -15.56
C ARG A 134 -22.91 19.51 -15.86
N LYS A 135 -22.72 20.45 -14.92
CA LYS A 135 -21.77 21.53 -15.09
C LYS A 135 -20.32 21.05 -15.13
N MET A 136 -19.99 20.07 -14.30
CA MET A 136 -18.66 19.46 -14.28
C MET A 136 -18.34 18.75 -15.60
N VAL A 137 -19.29 17.97 -16.12
CA VAL A 137 -19.15 17.29 -17.42
C VAL A 137 -19.03 18.28 -18.58
N GLU A 138 -19.79 19.38 -18.56
CA GLU A 138 -19.67 20.47 -19.54
C GLU A 138 -18.28 21.13 -19.50
N LEU A 139 -17.75 21.39 -18.29
CA LEU A 139 -16.42 21.96 -18.11
C LEU A 139 -15.31 21.01 -18.61
N GLU A 140 -15.45 19.70 -18.36
CA GLU A 140 -14.49 18.69 -18.84
C GLU A 140 -14.49 18.61 -20.37
N GLN A 141 -15.65 18.66 -21.02
CA GLN A 141 -15.76 18.67 -22.48
C GLN A 141 -15.19 19.94 -23.12
N ARG A 142 -15.27 21.08 -22.43
CA ARG A 142 -14.73 22.36 -22.92
C ARG A 142 -13.21 22.47 -22.73
N ASN A 143 -12.65 21.72 -21.78
CA ASN A 143 -11.23 21.72 -21.44
C ASN A 143 -10.43 20.58 -22.11
N GLY A 144 -11.06 19.80 -22.98
CA GLY A 144 -10.41 18.81 -23.86
C GLY A 144 -10.34 19.32 -25.29
#